data_AF-A0A2Z4IN89-F1
#
_entry.id   AF-A0A2Z4IN89-F1
#
_cell.length_a   1.000
_cell.length_b   1.000
_cell.length_c   1.000
_cell.angle_alpha   90.00
_cell.angle_beta   90.00
_cell.angle_gamma   90.00
#
_symmetry.space_group_name_H-M   'P 1'
#
loop_
_entity.id
_entity.type
_entity.pdbx_description
1 polymer ?
#
loop_
_entity_poly.entity_id
_entity_poly.type
_entity_poly.pdbx_seq_one_letter_code
_entity_poly.pdbx_strand_id
1 'polypeptide(L)'
;MNFSIKKHLVTTFSLFVMAQMAHGQVLISLLFGDKLNSDKIEFGLDGGIAFSQLHGPPSSDMANALHLGFYFDFYLKERLKLHTGVIVKSTMGAKALPSYPLGDDELDQLLTNATVRRKLGYFNIPALVKYQFKNSQFYVEAGPQLGWLHKGFDEFSDSILEDDDLLYERKIKNDFKRLDFGMTAGIGYRLMKGHGMNLGIRYYLGMVDINKSMPNDHYNRSLYLSVGIPIGAGKAEKDAVKTPY
;
A
#
# COMPACT_ATOMS: atom_id res chain seq x y z
N MET A 1 -39.00 5.49 -28.70
CA MET A 1 -38.71 5.23 -27.27
C MET A 1 -37.64 4.15 -27.02
N ASN A 2 -37.30 3.25 -27.96
CA ASN A 2 -36.34 2.15 -27.74
C ASN A 2 -34.83 2.49 -27.88
N PHE A 3 -34.48 3.62 -28.52
CA PHE A 3 -33.08 3.94 -28.80
C PHE A 3 -32.35 4.56 -27.59
N SER A 4 -33.05 5.35 -26.77
CA SER A 4 -32.49 5.99 -25.56
C SER A 4 -32.18 4.94 -24.47
N ILE A 5 -33.04 3.94 -24.32
CA ILE A 5 -32.89 2.85 -23.33
C ILE A 5 -31.65 2.01 -23.62
N LYS A 6 -31.39 1.66 -24.90
CA LYS A 6 -30.17 0.93 -25.29
C LYS A 6 -28.89 1.73 -25.02
N LYS A 7 -28.92 3.05 -25.23
CA LYS A 7 -27.76 3.93 -24.98
C LYS A 7 -27.46 4.02 -23.48
N HIS A 8 -28.49 4.16 -22.63
CA HIS A 8 -28.32 4.13 -21.19
C HIS A 8 -27.84 2.76 -20.67
N LEU A 9 -28.34 1.65 -21.23
CA LEU A 9 -27.91 0.30 -20.84
C LEU A 9 -26.43 0.05 -21.15
N VAL A 10 -25.95 0.49 -22.32
CA VAL A 10 -24.54 0.37 -22.73
C VAL A 10 -23.64 1.25 -21.88
N THR A 11 -24.08 2.47 -21.53
CA THR A 11 -23.31 3.35 -20.64
C THR A 11 -23.24 2.79 -19.22
N THR A 12 -24.34 2.26 -18.68
CA THR A 12 -24.38 1.61 -17.36
C THR A 12 -23.53 0.35 -17.34
N PHE A 13 -23.58 -0.49 -18.38
CA PHE A 13 -22.73 -1.67 -18.51
C PHE A 13 -21.25 -1.29 -18.63
N SER A 14 -20.91 -0.25 -19.38
CA SER A 14 -19.54 0.24 -19.52
C SER A 14 -19.01 0.83 -18.20
N LEU A 15 -19.86 1.55 -17.44
CA LEU A 15 -19.54 2.03 -16.09
C LEU A 15 -19.36 0.87 -15.11
N PHE A 16 -20.14 -0.19 -15.24
CA PHE A 16 -20.01 -1.40 -14.41
C PHE A 16 -18.71 -2.15 -14.72
N VAL A 17 -18.34 -2.31 -15.99
CA VAL A 17 -17.07 -2.91 -16.40
C VAL A 17 -15.88 -2.06 -15.95
N MET A 18 -15.96 -0.73 -16.08
CA MET A 18 -14.92 0.18 -15.57
C MET A 18 -14.80 0.16 -14.05
N ALA A 19 -15.90 -0.03 -13.31
CA ALA A 19 -15.87 -0.22 -11.86
C ALA A 19 -15.21 -1.55 -11.44
N GLN A 20 -15.35 -2.61 -12.25
CA GLN A 20 -14.66 -3.89 -12.04
C GLN A 20 -13.15 -3.79 -12.35
N MET A 21 -12.73 -2.91 -13.26
CA MET A 21 -11.29 -2.71 -13.57
C MET A 21 -10.49 -2.13 -12.41
N ALA A 22 -11.12 -1.42 -11.48
CA ALA A 22 -10.46 -0.92 -10.26
C ALA A 22 -10.01 -2.04 -9.30
N HIS A 23 -10.54 -3.26 -9.46
CA HIS A 23 -10.12 -4.47 -8.73
C HIS A 23 -9.37 -5.48 -9.61
N GLY A 24 -9.23 -5.20 -10.91
CA GLY A 24 -8.64 -6.10 -11.90
C GLY A 24 -7.18 -6.46 -11.62
N GLN A 25 -6.39 -5.58 -11.01
CA GLN A 25 -4.96 -5.84 -10.76
C GLN A 25 -4.72 -7.04 -9.83
N VAL A 26 -5.53 -7.17 -8.79
CA VAL A 26 -5.46 -8.31 -7.85
C VAL A 26 -6.09 -9.56 -8.48
N LEU A 27 -7.13 -9.39 -9.29
CA LEU A 27 -7.77 -10.50 -9.98
C LEU A 27 -6.88 -11.10 -11.08
N ILE A 28 -6.19 -10.26 -11.87
CA ILE A 28 -5.20 -10.68 -12.88
C ILE A 28 -4.05 -11.42 -12.19
N SER A 29 -3.59 -10.90 -11.07
CA SER A 29 -2.63 -11.55 -10.19
C SER A 29 -3.08 -12.96 -9.76
N LEU A 30 -4.34 -13.12 -9.36
CA LEU A 30 -4.90 -14.43 -9.00
C LEU A 30 -5.08 -15.35 -10.22
N LEU A 31 -5.49 -14.82 -11.37
CA LEU A 31 -5.79 -15.57 -12.59
C LEU A 31 -4.53 -16.08 -13.28
N PHE A 32 -3.46 -15.29 -13.27
CA PHE A 32 -2.20 -15.58 -13.94
C PHE A 32 -1.08 -15.96 -12.97
N GLY A 33 -1.32 -15.95 -11.66
CA GLY A 33 -0.31 -16.25 -10.64
C GLY A 33 0.38 -17.59 -10.87
N ASP A 34 -0.36 -18.63 -11.24
CA ASP A 34 0.18 -19.96 -11.57
C ASP A 34 1.19 -19.89 -12.74
N LYS A 35 0.98 -19.00 -13.72
CA LYS A 35 1.90 -18.80 -14.87
C LYS A 35 3.07 -17.86 -14.56
N LEU A 36 2.97 -17.09 -13.48
CA LEU A 36 4.02 -16.15 -13.06
C LEU A 36 5.05 -16.78 -12.12
N ASN A 37 4.80 -18.01 -11.64
CA ASN A 37 5.76 -18.76 -10.83
C ASN A 37 6.68 -19.63 -11.69
N SER A 38 7.91 -19.79 -11.24
CA SER A 38 8.91 -20.73 -11.78
C SER A 38 9.89 -21.11 -10.68
N ASP A 39 10.82 -22.03 -10.96
CA ASP A 39 11.89 -22.42 -10.03
C ASP A 39 12.71 -21.23 -9.49
N LYS A 40 12.74 -20.11 -10.22
CA LYS A 40 13.52 -18.91 -9.86
C LYS A 40 12.65 -17.71 -9.44
N ILE A 41 11.32 -17.83 -9.51
CA ILE A 41 10.40 -16.72 -9.25
C ILE A 41 9.21 -17.24 -8.43
N GLU A 42 9.07 -16.74 -7.21
CA GLU A 42 7.86 -16.94 -6.40
C GLU A 42 6.99 -15.69 -6.52
N PHE A 43 5.75 -15.86 -6.94
CA PHE A 43 4.76 -14.80 -7.00
C PHE A 43 3.73 -14.95 -5.88
N GLY A 44 3.29 -13.85 -5.29
CA GLY A 44 2.30 -13.89 -4.22
C GLY A 44 1.57 -12.57 -3.99
N LEU A 45 0.62 -12.61 -3.05
CA LEU A 45 -0.11 -11.46 -2.55
C LEU A 45 0.40 -11.06 -1.17
N ASP A 46 0.45 -9.76 -0.88
CA ASP A 46 0.82 -9.21 0.41
C ASP A 46 -0.31 -8.31 0.91
N GLY A 47 -0.74 -8.49 2.14
CA GLY A 47 -1.71 -7.59 2.75
C GLY A 47 -1.60 -7.56 4.26
N GLY A 48 -2.17 -6.52 4.87
CA GLY A 48 -2.15 -6.35 6.31
C GLY A 48 -2.51 -4.95 6.75
N ILE A 49 -1.90 -4.51 7.84
CA ILE A 49 -2.12 -3.20 8.43
C ILE A 49 -0.80 -2.42 8.46
N ALA A 50 -0.88 -1.16 8.07
CA ALA A 50 0.18 -0.18 8.15
C ALA A 50 -0.16 0.83 9.25
N PHE A 51 0.85 1.23 10.01
CA PHE A 51 0.80 2.31 10.96
C PHE A 51 1.78 3.38 10.50
N SER A 52 1.27 4.53 10.05
CA SER A 52 2.04 5.59 9.45
C SER A 52 2.00 6.86 10.28
N GLN A 53 3.06 7.64 10.20
CA GLN A 53 3.14 8.99 10.77
C GLN A 53 3.89 9.90 9.80
N LEU A 54 3.66 11.20 9.91
CA LEU A 54 4.48 12.21 9.26
C LEU A 54 5.56 12.67 10.24
N HIS A 55 6.82 12.57 9.83
CA HIS A 55 7.93 13.14 10.59
C HIS A 55 8.20 14.56 10.09
N GLY A 56 8.06 15.53 11.00
CA GLY A 56 8.18 16.95 10.73
C GLY A 56 7.32 17.75 11.73
N PRO A 57 7.50 19.07 11.84
CA PRO A 57 6.63 19.92 12.67
C PRO A 57 5.36 20.35 11.91
N PRO A 58 4.18 20.33 12.56
CA PRO A 58 3.93 19.91 13.95
C PRO A 58 3.97 18.37 14.09
N SER A 59 4.31 17.90 15.30
CA SER A 59 4.28 16.47 15.61
C SER A 59 2.88 15.89 15.33
N SER A 60 2.83 14.71 14.74
CA SER A 60 1.58 14.10 14.30
C SER A 60 1.38 12.71 14.90
N ASP A 61 0.13 12.35 15.17
CA ASP A 61 -0.21 11.02 15.65
C ASP A 61 -0.19 9.97 14.54
N MET A 62 0.11 8.74 14.94
CA MET A 62 0.16 7.60 14.05
C MET A 62 -1.24 7.23 13.56
N ALA A 63 -1.44 7.21 12.24
CA ALA A 63 -2.65 6.72 11.60
C ALA A 63 -2.47 5.26 11.17
N ASN A 64 -3.54 4.48 11.24
CA ASN A 64 -3.56 3.11 10.72
C ASN A 64 -4.34 3.03 9.40
N ALA A 65 -3.90 2.15 8.50
CA ALA A 65 -4.61 1.85 7.26
C ALA A 65 -4.31 0.42 6.80
N LEU A 66 -5.28 -0.22 6.13
CA LEU A 66 -5.03 -1.50 5.47
C LEU A 66 -4.15 -1.31 4.24
N HIS A 67 -3.20 -2.21 4.05
CA HIS A 67 -2.42 -2.32 2.82
C HIS A 67 -2.69 -3.63 2.08
N LEU A 68 -2.55 -3.57 0.75
CA LEU A 68 -2.71 -4.72 -0.14
C LEU A 68 -1.82 -4.54 -1.37
N GLY A 69 -1.23 -5.63 -1.84
CA GLY A 69 -0.30 -5.67 -2.95
C GLY A 69 -0.06 -7.08 -3.47
N PHE A 70 0.82 -7.14 -4.46
CA PHE A 70 1.41 -8.37 -4.96
C PHE A 70 2.94 -8.24 -4.95
N TYR A 71 3.62 -9.36 -4.86
CA TYR A 71 5.07 -9.43 -4.82
C TYR A 71 5.63 -10.54 -5.70
N PHE A 72 6.91 -10.39 -6.00
CA PHE A 72 7.80 -11.32 -6.66
C PHE A 72 9.05 -11.48 -5.79
N ASP A 73 9.35 -12.71 -5.44
CA ASP A 73 10.62 -13.14 -4.83
C ASP A 73 11.45 -13.79 -5.94
N PHE A 74 12.43 -13.05 -6.49
CA PHE A 74 13.39 -13.59 -7.46
C PHE A 74 14.55 -14.26 -6.72
N TYR A 75 14.72 -15.56 -6.91
CA TYR A 75 15.78 -16.34 -6.26
C TYR A 75 17.13 -16.04 -6.93
N LEU A 76 17.98 -15.25 -6.27
CA LEU A 76 19.35 -14.96 -6.70
C LEU A 76 20.30 -16.09 -6.32
N LYS A 77 20.08 -16.66 -5.14
CA LYS A 77 20.70 -17.87 -4.59
C LYS A 77 19.66 -18.61 -3.76
N GLU A 78 19.94 -19.83 -3.30
CA GLU A 78 19.02 -20.63 -2.48
C GLU A 78 18.40 -19.87 -1.29
N ARG A 79 19.17 -18.96 -0.69
CA ARG A 79 18.80 -18.22 0.52
C ARG A 79 18.77 -16.71 0.35
N LEU A 80 19.04 -16.22 -0.86
CA LEU A 80 19.10 -14.80 -1.18
C LEU A 80 18.11 -14.51 -2.30
N LYS A 81 17.16 -13.64 -2.03
CA LYS A 81 16.11 -13.26 -2.96
C LYS A 81 16.09 -11.76 -3.17
N LEU A 82 15.67 -11.33 -4.34
CA LEU A 82 15.22 -9.95 -4.56
C LEU A 82 13.70 -9.94 -4.45
N HIS A 83 13.20 -9.31 -3.39
CA HIS A 83 11.78 -9.08 -3.14
C HIS A 83 11.35 -7.75 -3.77
N THR A 84 10.41 -7.80 -4.71
CA THR A 84 9.84 -6.60 -5.34
C THR A 84 8.38 -6.81 -5.69
N GLY A 85 7.68 -5.79 -6.17
CA GLY A 85 6.26 -5.86 -6.47
C GLY A 85 5.59 -4.50 -6.38
N VAL A 86 4.27 -4.49 -6.20
CA VAL A 86 3.51 -3.26 -6.01
C VAL A 86 2.52 -3.43 -4.86
N ILE A 87 2.66 -2.59 -3.85
CA ILE A 87 1.65 -2.37 -2.81
C ILE A 87 0.63 -1.39 -3.40
N VAL A 88 -0.41 -1.93 -4.02
CA VAL A 88 -1.42 -1.17 -4.78
C VAL A 88 -2.32 -0.32 -3.89
N LYS A 89 -2.54 -0.76 -2.66
CA LYS A 89 -3.24 0.01 -1.63
C LYS A 89 -2.26 0.24 -0.49
N SER A 90 -1.73 1.44 -0.37
CA SER A 90 -0.89 1.84 0.76
C SER A 90 -1.21 3.28 1.12
N THR A 91 -1.97 3.47 2.19
CA THR A 91 -2.27 4.81 2.71
C THR A 91 -1.28 5.13 3.82
N MET A 92 -0.45 6.14 3.58
CA MET A 92 0.40 6.77 4.59
C MET A 92 -0.23 8.10 5.03
N GLY A 93 0.38 8.78 5.99
CA GLY A 93 -0.08 10.05 6.53
C GLY A 93 -0.16 10.00 8.05
N ALA A 94 -1.05 10.81 8.62
CA ALA A 94 -1.17 11.02 10.05
C ALA A 94 -2.60 11.35 10.47
N LYS A 95 -2.89 11.29 11.77
CA LYS A 95 -4.18 11.69 12.34
C LYS A 95 -4.01 12.75 13.42
N ALA A 96 -5.14 13.28 13.91
CA ALA A 96 -5.17 14.29 14.97
C ALA A 96 -4.34 15.54 14.65
N LEU A 97 -4.25 15.91 13.38
CA LEU A 97 -3.63 17.17 12.96
C LEU A 97 -4.58 18.34 13.30
N PRO A 98 -4.05 19.53 13.61
CA PRO A 98 -4.90 20.70 13.82
C PRO A 98 -5.66 21.06 12.53
N SER A 99 -6.89 21.55 12.67
CA SER A 99 -7.63 22.18 11.58
C SER A 99 -6.90 23.41 11.06
N TYR A 100 -7.24 23.82 9.84
CA TYR A 100 -6.67 24.99 9.18
C TYR A 100 -7.71 25.66 8.29
N PRO A 101 -7.58 26.97 8.01
CA PRO A 101 -8.52 27.70 7.17
C PRO A 101 -8.59 27.14 5.75
N LEU A 102 -9.81 26.99 5.24
CA LEU A 102 -10.16 26.56 3.90
C LEU A 102 -10.46 27.75 2.97
N GLY A 103 -10.60 28.96 3.52
CA GLY A 103 -10.91 30.17 2.76
C GLY A 103 -12.40 30.34 2.51
N ASP A 104 -13.23 29.72 3.35
CA ASP A 104 -14.69 29.81 3.35
C ASP A 104 -15.14 30.04 4.79
N ASP A 105 -15.71 31.21 5.07
CA ASP A 105 -15.98 31.66 6.44
C ASP A 105 -16.98 30.76 7.18
N GLU A 106 -17.93 30.14 6.47
CA GLU A 106 -18.93 29.22 7.07
C GLU A 106 -18.29 27.88 7.41
N LEU A 107 -17.49 27.31 6.49
CA LEU A 107 -16.74 26.08 6.75
C LEU A 107 -15.69 26.27 7.84
N ASP A 108 -14.98 27.40 7.84
CA ASP A 108 -13.93 27.67 8.81
C ASP A 108 -14.49 27.79 10.24
N GLN A 109 -15.68 28.36 10.39
CA GLN A 109 -16.40 28.38 11.67
C GLN A 109 -16.83 26.98 12.11
N LEU A 110 -17.37 26.17 11.18
CA LEU A 110 -17.79 24.79 11.48
C LEU A 110 -16.60 23.90 11.88
N LEU A 111 -15.44 24.08 11.25
CA LEU A 111 -14.27 23.22 11.41
C LEU A 111 -13.26 23.74 12.44
N THR A 112 -13.58 24.81 13.17
CA THR A 112 -12.67 25.44 14.13
C THR A 112 -12.13 24.45 15.19
N ASN A 113 -12.97 23.53 15.67
CA ASN A 113 -12.59 22.51 16.67
C ASN A 113 -12.40 21.11 16.07
N ALA A 114 -12.39 21.00 14.74
CA ALA A 114 -12.19 19.72 14.06
C ALA A 114 -10.73 19.25 14.16
N THR A 115 -10.54 17.94 14.13
CA THR A 115 -9.22 17.32 13.91
C THR A 115 -9.11 16.83 12.48
N VAL A 116 -7.89 16.86 11.95
CA VAL A 116 -7.61 16.46 10.57
C VAL A 116 -6.91 15.11 10.54
N ARG A 117 -7.50 14.19 9.76
CA ARG A 117 -6.85 12.94 9.34
C ARG A 117 -6.34 13.10 7.91
N ARG A 118 -5.02 13.10 7.76
CA ARG A 118 -4.35 13.18 6.48
C ARG A 118 -4.09 11.79 5.91
N LYS A 119 -4.65 11.52 4.74
CA LYS A 119 -4.52 10.27 3.99
C LYS A 119 -3.83 10.49 2.66
N LEU A 120 -2.61 9.98 2.53
CA LEU A 120 -1.80 10.00 1.32
C LEU A 120 -1.73 8.58 0.74
N GLY A 121 -2.41 8.35 -0.39
CA GLY A 121 -2.47 7.04 -1.04
C GLY A 121 -1.35 6.88 -2.07
N TYR A 122 -0.49 5.89 -1.84
CA TYR A 122 0.66 5.57 -2.68
C TYR A 122 0.51 4.22 -3.36
N PHE A 123 1.09 4.11 -4.56
CA PHE A 123 1.58 2.85 -5.10
C PHE A 123 3.03 2.70 -4.66
N ASN A 124 3.32 1.75 -3.77
CA ASN A 124 4.68 1.54 -3.28
C ASN A 124 5.34 0.36 -3.99
N ILE A 125 6.55 0.57 -4.47
CA ILE A 125 7.36 -0.40 -5.21
C ILE A 125 8.64 -0.64 -4.38
N PRO A 126 8.67 -1.70 -3.56
CA PRO A 126 9.87 -2.06 -2.82
C PRO A 126 10.86 -2.81 -3.74
N ALA A 127 12.15 -2.67 -3.48
CA ALA A 127 13.21 -3.48 -4.09
C ALA A 127 14.16 -3.92 -2.98
N LEU A 128 13.80 -5.01 -2.28
CA LEU A 128 14.46 -5.45 -1.05
C LEU A 128 15.31 -6.68 -1.32
N VAL A 129 16.53 -6.69 -0.80
CA VAL A 129 17.31 -7.92 -0.69
C VAL A 129 16.78 -8.68 0.53
N LYS A 130 16.31 -9.90 0.32
CA LYS A 130 15.72 -10.76 1.34
C LYS A 130 16.60 -11.98 1.56
N TYR A 131 17.03 -12.19 2.80
CA TYR A 131 17.93 -13.27 3.19
C TYR A 131 17.26 -14.20 4.21
N GLN A 132 17.15 -15.48 3.86
CA GLN A 132 16.60 -16.53 4.70
C GLN A 132 17.69 -17.14 5.58
N PHE A 133 17.52 -17.21 6.91
CA PHE A 133 18.51 -17.80 7.81
C PHE A 133 18.66 -19.32 7.67
N LYS A 134 19.81 -19.85 8.07
CA LYS A 134 20.16 -21.28 7.96
C LYS A 134 19.33 -22.03 8.98
N ASN A 135 18.74 -23.16 8.60
CA ASN A 135 17.94 -24.02 9.46
C ASN A 135 16.78 -23.28 10.17
N SER A 136 16.29 -22.20 9.56
CA SER A 136 15.33 -21.30 10.18
C SER A 136 14.38 -20.74 9.13
N GLN A 137 13.11 -20.62 9.51
CA GLN A 137 12.06 -19.98 8.72
C GLN A 137 12.06 -18.45 8.87
N PHE A 138 12.96 -17.90 9.68
CA PHE A 138 13.18 -16.47 9.77
C PHE A 138 13.95 -15.92 8.56
N TYR A 139 13.54 -14.73 8.12
CA TYR A 139 14.26 -13.94 7.13
C TYR A 139 14.39 -12.50 7.59
N VAL A 140 15.38 -11.82 7.02
CA VAL A 140 15.52 -10.36 7.06
C VAL A 140 15.43 -9.84 5.64
N GLU A 141 14.98 -8.60 5.49
CA GLU A 141 14.96 -7.92 4.20
C GLU A 141 15.29 -6.44 4.36
N ALA A 142 15.98 -5.87 3.38
CA ALA A 142 16.27 -4.45 3.36
C ALA A 142 16.53 -3.95 1.94
N GLY A 143 16.17 -2.71 1.66
CA GLY A 143 16.44 -2.07 0.38
C GLY A 143 15.63 -0.80 0.16
N PRO A 144 15.80 -0.15 -1.01
CA PRO A 144 15.02 1.03 -1.35
C PRO A 144 13.55 0.71 -1.61
N GLN A 145 12.71 1.73 -1.43
CA GLN A 145 11.31 1.71 -1.78
C GLN A 145 10.91 3.05 -2.42
N LEU A 146 10.23 2.97 -3.56
CA LEU A 146 9.67 4.12 -4.26
C LEU A 146 8.16 4.18 -4.03
N GLY A 147 7.65 5.36 -3.71
CA GLY A 147 6.22 5.62 -3.58
C GLY A 147 5.73 6.58 -4.66
N TRP A 148 4.65 6.22 -5.34
CA TRP A 148 3.94 7.11 -6.26
C TRP A 148 2.59 7.54 -5.68
N LEU A 149 2.46 8.82 -5.32
CA LEU A 149 1.23 9.41 -4.80
C LEU A 149 0.17 9.48 -5.90
N HIS A 150 -0.92 8.73 -5.75
CA HIS A 150 -2.04 8.74 -6.69
C HIS A 150 -3.27 9.47 -6.15
N LYS A 151 -3.41 9.59 -4.84
CA LYS A 151 -4.52 10.29 -4.17
C LYS A 151 -4.09 10.88 -2.83
N GLY A 152 -4.73 11.96 -2.41
CA GLY A 152 -4.43 12.64 -1.15
C GLY A 152 -5.66 13.38 -0.65
N PHE A 153 -6.04 13.15 0.60
CA PHE A 153 -7.22 13.72 1.25
C PHE A 153 -6.90 14.14 2.68
N ASP A 154 -7.43 15.29 3.09
CA ASP A 154 -7.57 15.66 4.50
C ASP A 154 -9.04 15.52 4.88
N GLU A 155 -9.31 14.66 5.84
CA GLU A 155 -10.63 14.41 6.43
C GLU A 155 -10.74 15.20 7.74
N PHE A 156 -11.74 16.06 7.84
CA PHE A 156 -12.03 16.86 9.02
C PHE A 156 -13.15 16.18 9.81
N SER A 157 -12.88 15.87 11.09
CA SER A 157 -13.84 15.23 11.99
C SER A 157 -13.97 16.02 13.30
N ASP A 158 -15.15 16.03 13.90
CA ASP A 158 -15.35 16.64 15.21
C ASP A 158 -14.61 15.84 16.29
N SER A 159 -14.05 16.53 17.29
CA SER A 159 -13.32 15.91 18.40
C SER A 159 -14.21 15.54 19.59
N ILE A 160 -15.49 15.95 19.57
CA ILE A 160 -16.39 15.92 20.74
C ILE A 160 -17.37 14.73 20.73
N LEU A 161 -17.62 14.10 19.58
CA LEU A 161 -18.54 12.97 19.47
C LEU A 161 -17.76 11.66 19.28
N GLU A 162 -18.16 10.62 20.00
CA GLU A 162 -17.59 9.26 19.88
C GLU A 162 -17.83 8.63 18.50
N ASP A 163 -18.66 9.25 17.66
CA ASP A 163 -18.80 8.97 16.24
C ASP A 163 -17.95 9.95 15.42
N ASP A 164 -16.98 9.38 14.71
CA ASP A 164 -15.98 9.94 13.79
C ASP A 164 -16.67 10.57 12.55
N ASP A 165 -17.70 11.41 12.76
CA ASP A 165 -18.54 12.00 11.73
C ASP A 165 -17.69 12.92 10.85
N LEU A 166 -17.40 12.46 9.64
CA LEU A 166 -16.70 13.21 8.62
C LEU A 166 -17.49 14.46 8.28
N LEU A 167 -17.00 15.62 8.71
CA LEU A 167 -17.60 16.92 8.44
C LEU A 167 -17.26 17.38 7.02
N TYR A 168 -16.00 17.19 6.61
CA TYR A 168 -15.51 17.68 5.32
C TYR A 168 -14.30 16.88 4.82
N GLU A 169 -14.20 16.70 3.51
CA GLU A 169 -13.05 16.09 2.85
C GLU A 169 -12.43 17.06 1.84
N ARG A 170 -11.15 17.42 2.05
CA ARG A 170 -10.37 18.25 1.12
C ARG A 170 -9.41 17.40 0.30
N LYS A 171 -9.43 17.54 -1.02
CA LYS A 171 -8.41 16.94 -1.91
C LYS A 171 -7.10 17.71 -1.82
N ILE A 172 -6.04 17.05 -1.36
CA ILE A 172 -4.72 17.65 -1.11
C ILE A 172 -3.60 17.06 -1.96
N LYS A 173 -3.90 16.14 -2.88
CA LYS A 173 -2.87 15.47 -3.74
C LYS A 173 -1.87 16.46 -4.38
N ASN A 174 -2.34 17.64 -4.77
CA ASN A 174 -1.51 18.63 -5.45
C ASN A 174 -0.55 19.39 -4.52
N ASP A 175 -0.81 19.36 -3.20
CA ASP A 175 0.00 20.02 -2.16
C ASP A 175 1.28 19.23 -1.83
N PHE A 176 1.39 17.99 -2.34
CA PHE A 176 2.48 17.07 -2.09
C PHE A 176 3.22 16.69 -3.38
N LYS A 177 4.49 16.30 -3.23
CA LYS A 177 5.30 15.71 -4.29
C LYS A 177 4.73 14.35 -4.67
N ARG A 178 4.72 14.05 -5.98
CA ARG A 178 4.18 12.78 -6.49
C ARG A 178 5.07 11.59 -6.19
N LEU A 179 6.36 11.85 -6.05
CA LEU A 179 7.38 10.84 -5.78
C LEU A 179 7.79 10.93 -4.31
N ASP A 180 7.78 9.79 -3.65
CA ASP A 180 8.42 9.56 -2.36
C ASP A 180 9.49 8.48 -2.55
N PHE A 181 10.59 8.58 -1.82
CA PHE A 181 11.69 7.64 -1.86
C PHE A 181 12.27 7.46 -0.46
N GLY A 182 12.57 6.21 -0.11
CA GLY A 182 13.15 5.90 1.18
C GLY A 182 13.71 4.49 1.25
N MET A 183 14.11 4.10 2.45
CA MET A 183 14.64 2.78 2.74
C MET A 183 13.63 1.99 3.56
N THR A 184 13.45 0.72 3.21
CA THR A 184 12.64 -0.23 3.97
C THR A 184 13.55 -1.30 4.53
N ALA A 185 13.37 -1.64 5.80
CA ALA A 185 13.99 -2.80 6.44
C ALA A 185 12.91 -3.61 7.16
N GLY A 186 13.07 -4.92 7.22
CA GLY A 186 12.08 -5.79 7.81
C GLY A 186 12.63 -7.13 8.23
N ILE A 187 11.83 -7.80 9.04
CA ILE A 187 12.04 -9.17 9.48
C ILE A 187 10.75 -9.95 9.26
N GLY A 188 10.86 -11.26 9.10
CA GLY A 188 9.68 -12.08 9.00
C GLY A 188 9.94 -13.56 9.22
N TYR A 189 8.85 -14.32 9.19
CA TYR A 189 8.82 -15.74 9.45
C TYR A 189 7.94 -16.45 8.42
N ARG A 190 8.42 -17.56 7.86
CA ARG A 190 7.67 -18.40 6.92
C ARG A 190 7.02 -19.58 7.67
N LEU A 191 5.70 -19.61 7.75
CA LEU A 191 4.96 -20.55 8.62
C LEU A 191 5.11 -22.04 8.23
N MET A 192 5.43 -22.35 6.98
CA MET A 192 5.63 -23.73 6.50
C MET A 192 6.89 -23.83 5.65
N LYS A 193 7.57 -24.98 5.68
CA LYS A 193 8.69 -25.26 4.76
C LYS A 193 8.19 -25.18 3.31
N GLY A 194 9.04 -24.66 2.40
CA GLY A 194 8.69 -24.47 0.99
C GLY A 194 7.92 -23.15 0.76
N HIS A 195 6.74 -23.24 0.14
CA HIS A 195 5.91 -22.11 -0.29
C HIS A 195 4.83 -21.72 0.73
N GLY A 196 5.18 -21.75 2.02
CA GLY A 196 4.26 -21.35 3.10
C GLY A 196 3.99 -19.84 3.14
N MET A 197 2.94 -19.47 3.86
CA MET A 197 2.63 -18.08 4.17
C MET A 197 3.80 -17.40 4.89
N ASN A 198 4.01 -16.12 4.58
CA ASN A 198 5.01 -15.26 5.22
C ASN A 198 4.30 -14.32 6.19
N LEU A 199 4.79 -14.23 7.42
CA LEU A 199 4.47 -13.15 8.35
C LEU A 199 5.64 -12.17 8.33
N GLY A 200 5.38 -10.87 8.28
CA GLY A 200 6.43 -9.86 8.14
C GLY A 200 6.13 -8.58 8.91
N ILE A 201 7.19 -7.99 9.46
CA ILE A 201 7.22 -6.65 10.03
C ILE A 201 8.21 -5.83 9.21
N ARG A 202 7.76 -4.73 8.61
CA ARG A 202 8.61 -3.83 7.80
C ARG A 202 8.51 -2.41 8.32
N TYR A 203 9.62 -1.70 8.37
CA TYR A 203 9.66 -0.28 8.66
C TYR A 203 10.18 0.49 7.45
N TYR A 204 9.37 1.42 6.96
CA TYR A 204 9.71 2.36 5.89
C TYR A 204 10.15 3.70 6.48
N LEU A 205 11.32 4.15 6.03
CA LEU A 205 11.95 5.42 6.35
C LEU A 205 12.02 6.29 5.08
N GLY A 206 11.04 7.18 4.86
CA GLY A 206 11.08 8.19 3.80
C GLY A 206 12.26 9.16 3.94
N MET A 207 13.02 9.36 2.87
CA MET A 207 14.24 10.18 2.90
C MET A 207 14.10 11.47 2.10
N VAL A 208 12.96 11.66 1.44
CA VAL A 208 12.68 12.83 0.62
C VAL A 208 11.56 13.62 1.28
N ASP A 209 11.73 14.94 1.34
CA ASP A 209 10.65 15.84 1.73
C ASP A 209 9.49 15.71 0.73
N ILE A 210 8.30 15.34 1.21
CA ILE A 210 7.11 15.15 0.38
C ILE A 210 6.28 16.42 0.22
N ASN A 211 6.61 17.52 0.91
CA ASN A 211 5.83 18.75 0.82
C ASN A 211 6.16 19.58 -0.43
N LYS A 212 5.17 20.33 -0.92
CA LYS A 212 5.37 21.41 -1.89
C LYS A 212 4.94 22.77 -1.37
N SER A 213 3.84 22.78 -0.62
CA SER A 213 3.14 24.01 -0.27
C SER A 213 3.24 24.38 1.21
N MET A 214 3.84 23.51 2.03
CA MET A 214 4.03 23.72 3.47
C MET A 214 5.45 24.19 3.78
N PRO A 215 5.66 25.02 4.82
CA PRO A 215 6.95 25.66 5.10
C PRO A 215 8.01 24.71 5.66
N ASN A 216 7.60 23.59 6.25
CA ASN A 216 8.49 22.64 6.90
C ASN A 216 8.57 21.34 6.11
N ASP A 217 9.74 20.73 6.08
CA ASP A 217 9.92 19.40 5.49
C ASP A 217 9.07 18.36 6.22
N HIS A 218 8.44 17.46 5.47
CA HIS A 218 7.75 16.30 6.02
C HIS A 218 8.20 15.02 5.34
N TYR A 219 8.36 13.97 6.14
CA TYR A 219 8.84 12.66 5.68
C TYR A 219 7.89 11.57 6.13
N ASN A 220 7.53 10.66 5.21
CA ASN A 220 6.72 9.50 5.57
C ASN A 220 7.51 8.52 6.44
N ARG A 221 6.82 7.96 7.43
CA ARG A 221 7.27 6.82 8.23
C ARG A 221 6.13 5.83 8.29
N SER A 222 6.41 4.54 8.08
CA SER A 222 5.35 3.53 8.14
C SER A 222 5.87 2.19 8.65
N LEU A 223 5.23 1.65 9.67
CA LEU A 223 5.40 0.28 10.16
C LEU A 223 4.30 -0.60 9.56
N TYR A 224 4.69 -1.63 8.83
CA TYR A 224 3.78 -2.60 8.21
C TYR A 224 3.82 -3.92 8.97
N LEU A 225 2.63 -4.43 9.32
CA LEU A 225 2.43 -5.81 9.74
C LEU A 225 1.73 -6.53 8.60
N SER A 226 2.38 -7.54 8.04
CA SER A 226 2.02 -8.11 6.74
C SER A 226 1.88 -9.62 6.79
N VAL A 227 0.91 -10.13 6.05
CA VAL A 227 0.75 -11.54 5.71
C VAL A 227 0.93 -11.66 4.19
N GLY A 228 1.95 -12.42 3.79
CA GLY A 228 2.24 -12.76 2.40
C GLY A 228 1.77 -14.17 2.08
N ILE A 229 0.98 -14.33 1.03
CA ILE A 229 0.49 -15.63 0.56
C ILE A 229 1.08 -15.89 -0.83
N PRO A 230 2.01 -16.86 -0.97
CA PRO A 230 2.45 -17.32 -2.29
C PRO A 230 1.26 -17.88 -3.08
N ILE A 231 1.11 -17.47 -4.33
CA ILE A 231 0.08 -17.97 -5.24
C ILE A 231 0.76 -18.94 -6.21
N GLY A 232 0.18 -20.10 -6.50
CA GLY A 232 0.66 -21.01 -7.57
C GLY A 232 1.99 -21.75 -7.36
N ALA A 233 2.78 -21.37 -6.37
CA ALA A 233 4.13 -21.91 -6.18
C ALA A 233 4.18 -23.44 -5.91
N GLY A 234 3.20 -23.98 -5.18
CA GLY A 234 3.11 -25.43 -4.93
C GLY A 234 2.69 -26.30 -6.13
N LYS A 235 2.18 -25.70 -7.21
CA LYS A 235 1.92 -26.41 -8.49
C LYS A 235 3.13 -26.38 -9.40
N ALA A 236 3.81 -25.23 -9.49
CA ALA A 236 5.04 -25.08 -10.27
C ALA A 236 6.13 -26.09 -9.84
N GLU A 237 6.31 -26.30 -8.53
CA GLU A 237 7.24 -27.30 -8.01
C GLU A 237 6.88 -28.75 -8.44
N LYS A 238 5.58 -29.08 -8.48
CA LYS A 238 5.12 -30.42 -8.91
C LYS A 238 5.27 -30.64 -10.41
N ASP A 239 5.15 -29.60 -11.21
CA ASP A 239 5.30 -29.68 -12.66
C ASP A 239 6.79 -29.72 -13.06
N ALA A 240 7.66 -28.99 -12.36
CA ALA A 240 9.12 -29.07 -12.56
C ALA A 240 9.69 -30.47 -12.26
N VAL A 241 9.17 -31.15 -11.23
CA VAL A 241 9.56 -32.53 -10.87
C VAL A 241 9.10 -33.57 -11.91
N LYS A 242 8.05 -33.28 -12.70
CA LYS A 242 7.51 -34.20 -13.71
C LYS A 242 8.20 -34.15 -15.07
N THR A 243 9.01 -33.14 -15.34
CA THR A 243 9.85 -33.05 -16.54
C THR A 243 11.32 -33.25 -16.16
N PRO A 244 11.76 -34.48 -15.83
CA PRO A 244 13.18 -34.80 -15.89
C PRO A 244 13.57 -34.84 -17.37
N TYR A 245 14.63 -34.12 -17.72
CA TYR A 245 15.31 -34.32 -19.01
C TYR A 245 15.76 -35.78 -19.16
#